data_AF-A0A7Y1UCS5-F1
#
_entry.id   AF-A0A7Y1UCS5-F1
#
_cell.length_a   1.000
_cell.length_b   1.000
_cell.length_c   1.000
_cell.angle_alpha   90.00
_cell.angle_beta   90.00
_cell.angle_gamma   90.00
#
_symmetry.space_group_name_H-M   'P 1'
#
loop_
_entity.id
_entity.type
_entity.pdbx_description
1 polymer ?
#
loop_
_entity_poly.entity_id
_entity_poly.type
_entity_poly.pdbx_seq_one_letter_code
_entity_poly.pdbx_strand_id
1 'polypeptide(L)' 'KGKTATLNIPANISWERNSMFVYAEFTFDRSKFDVKYGSKSFFDSLGDKFIDDDVVMTIRTQLSSAR' A
#
# COMPACT_ATOMS: atom_id res chain seq x y z
N LYS A 1 -2.14 15.72 4.95
CA LYS A 1 -0.80 15.19 4.55
C LYS A 1 -0.69 15.25 3.04
N GLY A 2 0.44 15.75 2.53
CA GLY A 2 0.69 15.97 1.10
C GLY A 2 2.07 15.48 0.65
N LYS A 3 2.61 14.47 1.34
CA LYS A 3 3.88 13.84 0.97
C LYS A 3 3.60 12.64 0.08
N THR A 4 4.18 12.64 -1.10
CA THR A 4 4.05 11.56 -2.08
C THR A 4 5.38 10.83 -2.19
N ALA A 5 5.34 9.50 -2.27
CA ALA A 5 6.49 8.67 -2.62
C ALA A 5 6.08 7.73 -3.76
N THR A 6 7.06 7.37 -4.59
CA THR A 6 6.84 6.44 -5.71
C THR A 6 6.96 5.00 -5.21
N LEU A 7 6.04 4.14 -5.64
CA LEU A 7 6.07 2.69 -5.39
C LEU A 7 5.98 1.95 -6.73
N ASN A 8 6.90 1.01 -6.95
CA ASN A 8 6.85 0.09 -8.09
C ASN A 8 6.25 -1.23 -7.62
N ILE A 9 5.02 -1.50 -8.04
CA ILE A 9 4.23 -2.63 -7.55
C ILE A 9 4.00 -3.59 -8.71
N PRO A 10 4.57 -4.81 -8.69
CA PRO A 10 4.20 -5.82 -9.66
C PRO A 10 2.73 -6.22 -9.44
N ALA A 11 1.95 -6.23 -10.52
CA ALA A 11 0.55 -6.61 -10.49
C ALA A 11 0.29 -7.78 -11.43
N ASN A 12 -0.55 -8.71 -10.99
CA ASN A 12 -1.10 -9.77 -11.81
C ASN A 12 -2.36 -9.23 -12.49
N ILE A 13 -2.42 -9.35 -13.82
CA ILE A 13 -3.56 -8.92 -14.62
C ILE A 13 -4.14 -10.14 -15.33
N SER A 14 -5.45 -10.33 -15.22
CA SER A 14 -6.18 -11.35 -15.98
C SER A 14 -7.38 -10.75 -16.69
N TRP A 15 -7.82 -11.41 -17.76
CA TRP A 15 -8.96 -10.99 -18.57
C TRP A 15 -10.00 -12.09 -18.61
N GLU A 16 -11.26 -11.75 -18.34
CA GLU A 16 -12.38 -12.66 -18.53
C GLU A 16 -13.51 -11.94 -19.25
N ARG A 17 -13.88 -12.44 -20.43
CA ARG A 17 -14.90 -11.83 -21.31
C ARG A 17 -14.58 -10.35 -21.59
N ASN A 18 -15.34 -9.44 -20.99
CA ASN A 18 -15.20 -7.98 -21.11
C ASN A 18 -14.76 -7.32 -19.79
N SER A 19 -14.18 -8.09 -18.87
CA SER A 19 -13.66 -7.60 -17.59
C SER A 19 -12.17 -7.87 -17.48
N MET A 20 -11.44 -6.87 -16.98
CA MET A 20 -10.05 -6.99 -16.55
C MET A 20 -10.01 -7.09 -15.03
N PHE A 21 -9.28 -8.05 -14.49
CA PHE A 21 -9.01 -8.20 -13.06
C PHE A 21 -7.57 -7.83 -12.79
N VAL A 22 -7.35 -7.05 -11.75
CA VAL A 22 -6.01 -6.65 -11.29
C VAL A 22 -5.85 -7.07 -9.84
N TYR A 23 -4.80 -7.86 -9.58
CA TYR A 23 -4.37 -8.27 -8.26
C TYR A 23 -2.94 -7.79 -7.98
N ALA A 24 -2.72 -7.15 -6.84
CA ALA A 24 -1.39 -6.84 -6.37
C ALA A 24 -1.31 -7.03 -4.86
N GLU A 25 -0.19 -7.54 -4.39
CA GLU A 25 0.16 -7.60 -2.96
C GLU A 25 1.57 -7.06 -2.81
N PHE A 26 1.75 -6.08 -1.94
CA PHE A 26 3.03 -5.42 -1.76
C PHE A 26 3.16 -4.85 -0.36
N THR A 27 4.40 -4.71 0.09
CA THR A 27 4.75 -4.03 1.34
C THR A 27 5.28 -2.64 1.02
N PHE A 28 4.88 -1.64 1.79
CA PHE A 28 5.46 -0.31 1.71
C PHE A 28 5.69 0.29 3.10
N ASP A 29 6.71 1.13 3.20
CA ASP A 29 7.05 1.87 4.40
C ASP A 29 6.17 3.13 4.52
N ARG A 30 5.27 3.14 5.50
CA ARG A 30 4.34 4.26 5.75
C ARG A 30 5.03 5.54 6.24
N SER A 31 6.23 5.44 6.81
CA SER A 31 6.99 6.60 7.28
C SER A 31 7.40 7.51 6.12
N LYS A 32 7.63 6.93 4.93
CA LYS A 32 7.92 7.67 3.69
C LYS A 32 6.79 8.61 3.26
N PHE A 33 5.56 8.31 3.68
CA PHE A 33 4.36 9.13 3.45
C PHE A 33 4.00 10.02 4.66
N ASP A 34 4.97 10.26 5.55
CA ASP A 34 4.83 11.09 6.75
C ASP A 34 3.80 10.53 7.76
N VAL A 35 3.61 9.21 7.80
CA VAL A 35 2.77 8.52 8.79
C VAL A 35 3.52 8.34 10.11
N LYS A 36 3.41 9.34 10.99
CA LYS A 36 4.16 9.41 12.26
C LYS A 36 3.57 8.62 13.44
N TYR A 37 2.26 8.39 13.47
CA TYR A 37 1.61 7.78 14.63
C TYR A 37 2.23 6.43 14.96
N GLY A 38 2.70 6.26 16.20
CA GLY A 38 3.34 5.04 16.70
C GLY A 38 4.59 4.59 15.92
N SER A 39 5.19 5.41 15.05
CA SER A 39 6.33 5.00 14.23
C SER A 39 7.66 5.19 14.96
N LYS A 40 8.49 4.15 15.01
CA LYS A 40 9.86 4.22 15.53
C LYS A 40 10.75 5.12 14.69
N SER A 41 10.50 5.24 13.38
CA SER A 41 11.26 6.13 12.49
C SER A 41 11.13 7.62 12.84
N PHE A 42 10.15 8.01 13.66
CA PHE A 42 9.98 9.40 14.12
C PHE A 42 10.19 9.59 15.63
N PHE A 43 10.09 8.53 16.43
CA PHE A 43 10.12 8.63 17.90
C PHE A 43 10.84 7.43 18.52
N ASP A 44 11.97 7.69 19.19
CA ASP A 44 12.78 6.66 19.84
C ASP A 44 12.16 6.14 21.15
N SER A 45 11.33 6.94 21.82
CA SER A 45 10.81 6.67 23.17
C SER A 45 9.53 5.83 23.20
N LEU A 46 9.25 5.03 22.17
CA LEU A 46 8.02 4.22 22.07
C LEU A 46 8.14 2.84 22.75
N GLY A 47 9.37 2.35 22.97
CA GLY A 47 9.61 1.00 23.49
C GLY A 47 8.87 -0.06 22.67
N ASP A 48 8.04 -0.85 23.34
CA ASP A 48 7.26 -1.93 22.73
C ASP A 48 5.88 -1.48 22.20
N LYS A 49 5.51 -0.20 22.39
CA LYS A 49 4.20 0.34 21.95
C LYS A 49 4.22 0.88 20.52
N PHE A 50 5.29 0.61 19.78
CA PHE A 50 5.41 1.07 18.41
C PHE A 50 4.56 0.22 17.45
N ILE A 51 4.26 0.82 16.31
CA ILE A 51 3.60 0.21 15.17
C ILE A 51 4.66 0.12 14.08
N ASP A 52 4.80 -1.06 13.47
CA ASP A 52 5.73 -1.25 12.36
C ASP A 52 5.47 -0.22 11.24
N ASP A 53 6.54 0.21 10.59
CA ASP A 53 6.43 1.10 9.44
C ASP A 53 6.09 0.34 8.16
N ASP A 54 6.39 -0.96 8.11
CA ASP A 54 6.03 -1.82 7.00
C ASP A 54 4.54 -2.18 7.03
N VAL A 55 3.83 -1.78 5.97
CA VAL A 55 2.41 -2.07 5.76
C VAL A 55 2.25 -2.99 4.56
N VAL A 56 1.61 -4.14 4.77
CA VAL A 56 1.18 -5.03 3.69
C VAL A 56 -0.16 -4.55 3.14
N MET A 57 -0.24 -4.34 1.83
CA MET A 57 -1.45 -3.93 1.13
C MET A 57 -1.79 -4.90 0.01
N THR A 58 -3.07 -5.26 -0.07
CA THR A 58 -3.62 -6.08 -1.15
C THR A 58 -4.63 -5.25 -1.94
N ILE A 59 -4.47 -5.21 -3.26
CA ILE A 59 -5.39 -4.59 -4.20
C ILE A 59 -6.07 -5.70 -5.01
N ARG A 60 -7.40 -5.66 -5.05
CA ARG A 60 -8.25 -6.47 -5.93
C ARG A 60 -9.26 -5.55 -6.60
N THR A 61 -9.19 -5.43 -7.92
CA THR A 61 -10.15 -4.63 -8.68
C THR A 61 -10.59 -5.36 -9.94
N GLN A 62 -11.83 -5.09 -10.34
CA GLN A 62 -12.41 -5.52 -11.60
C GLN A 62 -12.79 -4.26 -12.39
N LEU A 63 -12.28 -4.16 -13.60
CA LEU A 63 -12.60 -3.10 -14.55
C LEU A 63 -13.45 -3.70 -15.65
N SER A 64 -14.66 -3.20 -15.79
CA SER A 64 -15.58 -3.55 -16.88
C SER A 64 -15.96 -2.29 -17.64
N SER A 65 -16.20 -2.41 -18.95
CA SER A 65 -16.75 -1.30 -19.72
C SER A 65 -18.12 -0.94 -19.13
N ALA A 66 -18.29 0.31 -18.68
CA ALA A 66 -19.61 0.89 -18.55
C ALA A 66 -20.27 0.84 -19.94
N ARG A 67 -21.48 0.28 -20.02
CA ARG A 67 -22.30 0.38 -21.24
C ARG A 67 -22.82 1.81 -21.38
#